data_AF-A0AAD7JQ88-F1
#
_entry.id   AF-A0AAD7JQ88-F1
#
_cell.length_a   1.000
_cell.length_b   1.000
_cell.length_c   1.000
_cell.angle_alpha   90.00
_cell.angle_beta   90.00
_cell.angle_gamma   90.00
#
_symmetry.space_group_name_H-M   'P 1'
#
loop_
_entity.id
_entity.type
_entity.pdbx_description
1 polymer ?
#
loop_
_entity_poly.entity_id
_entity_poly.type
_entity_poly.pdbx_seq_one_letter_code
_entity_poly.pdbx_strand_id
1 'polypeptide(L)'
;MSTVRLIWKCRKPKSQAVVQLCESLMIKAAEAYGMDTAVIRKEPHNTTRIYGRYVQTVPHITGDIVDTKHNSKGYALHWNLASDHITTLPDEPSSGSPNPAMWELKYKSGKGFILVDDDTETVREIE
;
A
#
# COMPACT_ATOMS: atom_id res chain seq x y z
N MET A 1 -20.09 11.72 -0.47
CA MET A 1 -18.92 10.83 -0.67
C MET A 1 -17.74 11.49 0.01
N SER A 2 -17.03 10.76 0.90
CA SER A 2 -15.79 11.26 1.51
C SER A 2 -14.67 11.07 0.49
N THR A 3 -14.07 12.14 0.00
CA THR A 3 -12.91 12.05 -0.89
C THR A 3 -11.74 11.43 -0.12
N VAL A 4 -11.19 10.31 -0.61
CA VAL A 4 -9.97 9.72 -0.04
C VAL A 4 -8.79 10.67 -0.29
N ARG A 5 -8.06 11.03 0.76
CA ARG A 5 -6.83 11.81 0.65
C ARG A 5 -5.71 10.91 0.13
N LEU A 6 -5.08 11.30 -0.98
CA LEU A 6 -3.98 10.55 -1.55
C LEU A 6 -2.62 11.23 -1.28
N ILE A 7 -1.66 10.47 -0.77
CA ILE A 7 -0.30 10.93 -0.45
C ILE A 7 0.72 10.08 -1.21
N TRP A 8 1.68 10.72 -1.86
CA TRP A 8 2.84 10.05 -2.45
C TRP A 8 4.07 10.28 -1.56
N LYS A 9 4.62 9.21 -0.96
CA LYS A 9 5.87 9.28 -0.19
C LYS A 9 7.11 8.97 -1.04
N CYS A 10 6.93 8.38 -2.22
CA CYS A 10 7.99 8.25 -3.22
C CYS A 10 7.86 9.32 -4.32
N ARG A 11 8.89 9.42 -5.16
CA ARG A 11 8.82 10.21 -6.39
C ARG A 11 7.68 9.68 -7.27
N LYS A 12 6.88 10.58 -7.84
CA LYS A 12 5.84 10.21 -8.81
C LYS A 12 6.50 9.73 -10.12
N PRO A 13 6.00 8.62 -10.72
CA PRO A 13 6.42 8.15 -12.04
C PRO A 13 6.21 9.23 -13.11
N LYS A 14 7.02 9.19 -14.19
CA LYS A 14 6.81 10.07 -15.36
C LYS A 14 5.62 9.65 -16.22
N SER A 15 5.32 8.35 -16.25
CA SER A 15 4.21 7.82 -17.06
C SER A 15 2.88 8.11 -16.37
N GLN A 16 2.01 8.88 -17.01
CA GLN A 16 0.69 9.22 -16.47
C GLN A 16 -0.20 7.99 -16.27
N ALA A 17 -0.08 6.97 -17.14
CA ALA A 17 -0.80 5.72 -17.00
C ALA A 17 -0.41 4.98 -15.71
N VAL A 18 0.88 4.99 -15.36
CA VAL A 18 1.38 4.37 -14.12
C VAL A 18 0.91 5.14 -12.89
N VAL A 19 0.90 6.47 -12.96
CA VAL A 19 0.31 7.30 -11.90
C VAL A 19 -1.15 6.89 -11.69
N GLN A 20 -1.98 6.95 -12.74
CA GLN A 20 -3.41 6.62 -12.66
C GLN A 20 -3.66 5.22 -12.11
N LEU A 21 -2.85 4.24 -12.49
CA LEU A 21 -2.92 2.88 -11.94
C LEU A 21 -2.72 2.88 -10.43
N CYS A 22 -1.62 3.46 -9.94
CA CYS A 22 -1.32 3.52 -8.49
C CYS A 22 -2.41 4.25 -7.71
N GLU A 23 -2.83 5.43 -8.18
CA GLU A 23 -3.83 6.24 -7.51
C GLU A 23 -5.17 5.52 -7.44
N SER A 24 -5.61 4.91 -8.55
CA SER A 24 -6.88 4.18 -8.61
C SER A 24 -6.91 2.97 -7.68
N LEU A 25 -5.83 2.20 -7.61
CA LEU A 25 -5.77 1.02 -6.74
C LEU A 25 -5.79 1.37 -5.26
N MET A 26 -5.03 2.39 -4.89
CA MET A 26 -4.94 2.83 -3.50
C MET A 26 -6.24 3.48 -3.04
N ILE A 27 -6.91 4.24 -3.91
CA ILE A 27 -8.24 4.82 -3.62
C ILE A 27 -9.28 3.71 -3.49
N LYS A 28 -9.36 2.77 -4.45
CA LYS A 28 -10.31 1.64 -4.38
C LYS A 28 -10.11 0.82 -3.11
N ALA A 29 -8.86 0.56 -2.72
CA ALA A 29 -8.56 -0.13 -1.47
C ALA A 29 -9.03 0.68 -0.26
N ALA A 30 -8.73 1.97 -0.19
CA ALA A 30 -9.19 2.81 0.91
C ALA A 30 -10.73 2.84 1.03
N GLU A 31 -11.44 2.99 -0.10
CA GLU A 31 -12.90 2.98 -0.15
C GLU A 31 -13.49 1.64 0.32
N ALA A 32 -12.94 0.52 -0.16
CA ALA A 32 -13.40 -0.82 0.21
C ALA A 32 -13.29 -1.11 1.72
N TYR A 33 -12.32 -0.50 2.39
CA TYR A 33 -12.08 -0.68 3.82
C TYR A 33 -12.54 0.51 4.69
N GLY A 34 -13.23 1.49 4.10
CA GLY A 34 -13.74 2.66 4.82
C GLY A 34 -12.65 3.59 5.38
N MET A 35 -11.47 3.59 4.76
CA MET A 35 -10.33 4.45 5.13
C MET A 35 -10.45 5.83 4.46
N ASP A 36 -9.89 6.86 5.09
CA ASP A 36 -9.98 8.23 4.58
C ASP A 36 -8.71 8.71 3.88
N THR A 37 -7.60 7.98 4.04
CA THR A 37 -6.31 8.33 3.47
C THR A 37 -5.64 7.11 2.87
N ALA A 38 -5.02 7.29 1.71
CA ALA A 38 -4.21 6.30 1.03
C ALA A 38 -2.82 6.86 0.73
N VAL A 39 -1.78 6.06 0.96
CA VAL A 39 -0.38 6.45 0.88
C VAL A 39 0.35 5.53 -0.08
N ILE A 40 0.92 6.08 -1.15
CA ILE A 40 1.77 5.34 -2.07
C ILE A 40 3.22 5.43 -1.57
N ARG A 41 3.76 4.31 -1.09
CA ARG A 41 5.11 4.23 -0.49
C ARG A 41 6.19 4.03 -1.53
N LYS A 42 5.87 3.31 -2.61
CA LYS A 42 6.80 3.04 -3.72
C LYS A 42 6.02 2.83 -5.01
N GLU A 43 6.55 3.35 -6.10
CA GLU A 43 6.06 3.07 -7.45
C GLU A 43 6.14 1.57 -7.79
N PRO A 44 5.51 1.09 -8.88
CA PRO A 44 5.62 -0.31 -9.29
C PRO A 44 7.06 -0.78 -9.34
N HIS A 45 7.36 -1.86 -8.63
CA HIS A 45 8.71 -2.37 -8.50
C HIS A 45 8.70 -3.88 -8.27
N ASN A 46 9.83 -4.54 -8.47
CA ASN A 46 9.95 -6.00 -8.41
C ASN A 46 11.05 -6.45 -7.42
N THR A 47 11.33 -5.63 -6.40
CA THR A 47 12.34 -5.93 -5.38
C THR A 47 11.91 -5.47 -3.98
N THR A 48 12.00 -6.36 -2.99
CA THR A 48 11.74 -6.02 -1.58
C THR A 48 12.95 -6.32 -0.71
N ARG A 49 13.05 -5.68 0.46
CA ARG A 49 14.16 -5.86 1.39
C ARG A 49 13.75 -6.84 2.50
N ILE A 50 14.38 -8.02 2.52
CA ILE A 50 14.16 -9.07 3.52
C ILE A 50 15.48 -9.28 4.27
N TYR A 51 15.46 -9.18 5.60
CA TYR A 51 16.65 -9.28 6.47
C TYR A 51 17.86 -8.48 5.97
N GLY A 52 17.61 -7.24 5.54
CA GLY A 52 18.64 -6.33 5.05
C GLY A 52 19.08 -6.54 3.59
N ARG A 53 18.66 -7.61 2.91
CA ARG A 53 19.01 -7.93 1.52
C ARG A 53 17.86 -7.67 0.55
N TYR A 54 18.17 -7.18 -0.65
CA TYR A 54 17.17 -7.08 -1.71
C TYR A 54 16.95 -8.43 -2.36
N VAL A 55 15.69 -8.85 -2.43
CA VAL A 55 15.26 -10.05 -3.15
C VAL A 55 14.34 -9.64 -4.29
N GLN A 56 14.43 -10.37 -5.40
CA GLN A 56 13.52 -10.19 -6.53
C GLN A 56 12.15 -10.77 -6.20
N THR A 57 11.11 -10.04 -6.55
CA THR A 57 9.72 -10.40 -6.32
C THR A 57 8.93 -10.27 -7.61
N VAL A 58 7.67 -10.71 -7.59
CA VAL A 58 6.72 -10.25 -8.60
C VAL A 58 6.65 -8.71 -8.59
N PRO A 59 6.43 -8.07 -9.74
CA PRO A 59 6.05 -6.66 -9.79
C PRO A 59 4.93 -6.34 -8.82
N HIS A 60 5.06 -5.28 -8.03
CA HIS A 60 4.04 -4.87 -7.08
C HIS A 60 4.07 -3.38 -6.76
N ILE A 61 2.96 -2.87 -6.24
CA ILE A 61 2.84 -1.54 -5.63
C ILE A 61 2.72 -1.74 -4.12
N THR A 62 3.48 -0.94 -3.36
CA THR A 62 3.40 -0.92 -1.89
C THR A 62 2.78 0.40 -1.44
N GLY A 63 1.82 0.31 -0.54
CA GLY A 63 1.19 1.48 0.06
C GLY A 63 0.60 1.20 1.43
N ASP A 64 0.00 2.21 2.02
CA ASP A 64 -0.75 2.12 3.27
C ASP A 64 -2.14 2.75 3.07
N ILE A 65 -3.19 2.22 3.70
CA ILE A 65 -4.50 2.86 3.82
C ILE A 65 -4.82 3.03 5.30
N VAL A 66 -5.27 4.22 5.71
CA VAL A 66 -5.43 4.56 7.12
C VAL A 66 -6.65 5.43 7.36
N ASP A 67 -7.24 5.29 8.55
CA ASP A 67 -8.30 6.15 9.06
C ASP A 67 -7.69 7.23 9.95
N THR A 68 -7.33 8.36 9.35
CA THR A 68 -6.72 9.50 10.05
C THR A 68 -7.72 10.30 10.88
N LYS A 69 -9.01 10.28 10.52
CA LYS A 69 -10.07 10.96 11.28
C LYS A 69 -10.25 10.36 12.68
N HIS A 70 -10.26 9.04 12.81
CA HIS A 70 -10.46 8.39 14.10
C HIS A 70 -9.17 7.80 14.69
N ASN A 71 -8.06 7.82 13.94
CA ASN A 71 -6.78 7.23 14.34
C ASN A 71 -6.94 5.79 14.85
N SER A 72 -7.82 5.02 14.20
CA SER A 72 -8.33 3.77 14.75
C SER A 72 -7.67 2.55 14.14
N LYS A 73 -7.50 2.56 12.81
CA LYS A 73 -7.11 1.39 12.02
C LYS A 73 -6.35 1.82 10.76
N GLY A 74 -5.49 0.93 10.29
CA GLY A 74 -4.86 1.04 8.99
C GLY A 74 -4.39 -0.31 8.48
N TYR A 75 -3.96 -0.34 7.23
CA TYR A 75 -3.40 -1.53 6.59
C TYR A 75 -2.23 -1.14 5.70
N ALA A 76 -1.12 -1.88 5.79
CA ALA A 76 -0.09 -1.89 4.75
C ALA A 76 -0.55 -2.83 3.64
N LEU A 77 -0.38 -2.41 2.38
CA LEU A 77 -0.87 -3.10 1.19
C LEU A 77 0.27 -3.41 0.22
N HIS A 78 0.26 -4.63 -0.32
CA HIS A 78 1.06 -5.04 -1.47
C HIS A 78 0.12 -5.50 -2.59
N TRP A 79 0.06 -4.72 -3.67
CA TRP A 79 -0.68 -5.06 -4.89
C TRP A 79 0.25 -5.73 -5.88
N ASN A 80 0.10 -7.03 -6.09
CA ASN A 80 0.88 -7.75 -7.10
C ASN A 80 0.35 -7.42 -8.50
N LEU A 81 1.25 -7.03 -9.39
CA LEU A 81 0.98 -6.70 -10.79
C LEU A 81 1.36 -7.87 -11.70
N ALA A 82 0.71 -7.95 -12.85
CA ALA A 82 1.16 -8.82 -13.93
C ALA A 82 2.56 -8.40 -14.42
N SER A 83 3.29 -9.36 -15.01
CA SER A 83 4.69 -9.19 -15.44
C SER A 83 4.90 -8.09 -16.49
N ASP A 84 3.85 -7.69 -17.21
CA ASP A 84 3.93 -6.63 -18.23
C ASP A 84 3.65 -5.22 -17.69
N HIS A 85 3.32 -5.07 -16.40
CA HIS A 85 3.01 -3.81 -15.71
C HIS A 85 1.87 -2.98 -16.31
N ILE A 86 1.20 -3.46 -17.37
CA ILE A 86 0.28 -2.67 -18.21
C ILE A 86 -1.10 -3.31 -18.28
N THR A 87 -1.22 -4.61 -18.00
CA THR A 87 -2.53 -5.25 -17.94
C THR A 87 -3.33 -4.80 -16.72
N THR A 88 -4.62 -4.56 -16.97
CA THR A 88 -5.64 -4.35 -15.96
C THR A 88 -5.52 -5.47 -14.92
N LEU A 89 -5.36 -5.09 -13.65
CA LEU A 89 -5.26 -6.07 -12.57
C LEU A 89 -6.48 -7.00 -12.60
N PRO A 90 -6.28 -8.31 -12.32
CA PRO A 90 -7.40 -9.23 -12.26
C PRO A 90 -8.40 -8.71 -11.22
N ASP A 91 -9.69 -8.70 -11.58
CA ASP A 91 -10.79 -8.32 -10.68
C ASP A 91 -10.88 -9.25 -9.45
N GLU A 92 -10.18 -10.39 -9.48
CA GLU A 92 -10.14 -11.37 -8.40
C GLU A 92 -8.72 -11.64 -7.92
N PRO A 93 -8.52 -11.86 -6.60
CA PRO A 93 -7.23 -12.29 -6.06
C PRO A 93 -6.82 -13.62 -6.69
N SER A 94 -5.58 -13.72 -7.18
CA SER A 94 -5.07 -14.97 -7.73
C SER A 94 -5.05 -16.05 -6.64
N SER A 95 -5.29 -17.30 -7.04
CA SER A 95 -5.48 -18.46 -6.16
C SER A 95 -4.30 -18.83 -5.25
N GLY A 96 -3.20 -18.06 -5.24
CA GLY A 96 -2.01 -18.30 -4.43
C GLY A 96 -1.79 -17.32 -3.27
N SER A 97 -2.31 -16.09 -3.34
CA SER A 97 -2.15 -15.05 -2.30
C SER A 97 -3.24 -13.98 -2.41
N PRO A 98 -3.74 -13.41 -1.31
CA PRO A 98 -4.65 -12.26 -1.38
C PRO A 98 -4.00 -11.13 -2.19
N ASN A 99 -4.77 -10.51 -3.08
CA ASN A 99 -4.38 -9.32 -3.84
C ASN A 99 -5.42 -8.21 -3.58
N PRO A 100 -5.08 -7.16 -2.81
CA PRO A 100 -3.77 -6.91 -2.23
C PRO A 100 -3.47 -7.87 -1.07
N ALA A 101 -2.19 -8.18 -0.87
CA ALA A 101 -1.73 -8.73 0.39
C ALA A 101 -1.71 -7.61 1.43
N MET A 102 -2.20 -7.87 2.64
CA MET A 102 -2.44 -6.83 3.64
C MET A 102 -1.92 -7.23 5.02
N TRP A 103 -1.44 -6.22 5.76
CA TRP A 103 -1.01 -6.35 7.16
C TRP A 103 -1.61 -5.21 7.97
N GLU A 104 -2.15 -5.52 9.15
CA GLU A 104 -2.78 -4.52 10.02
C GLU A 104 -1.76 -3.51 10.55
N LEU A 105 -2.16 -2.23 10.54
CA LEU A 105 -1.45 -1.14 11.19
C LEU A 105 -2.24 -0.69 12.41
N LYS A 106 -1.53 -0.52 13.54
CA LYS A 106 -2.10 0.07 14.75
C LYS A 106 -1.64 1.50 14.92
N TYR A 107 -2.53 2.38 15.33
CA TYR A 107 -2.14 3.73 15.71
C TYR A 107 -1.51 3.73 17.11
N LYS A 108 -0.35 4.37 17.25
CA LYS A 108 0.32 4.60 18.54
C LYS A 108 0.56 6.09 18.72
N SER A 109 0.04 6.63 19.83
CA SER A 109 0.16 8.05 20.18
C SER A 109 1.64 8.49 20.13
N GLY A 110 1.91 9.61 19.44
CA GLY A 110 3.26 10.14 19.24
C GLY A 110 4.14 9.38 18.24
N LYS A 111 3.67 8.28 17.63
CA LYS A 111 4.41 7.50 16.62
C LYS A 111 3.66 7.30 15.29
N GLY A 112 2.35 7.57 15.25
CA GLY A 112 1.51 7.34 14.07
C GLY A 112 1.12 5.87 13.89
N PHE A 113 0.92 5.43 12.64
CA PHE A 113 0.51 4.06 12.30
C PHE A 113 1.72 3.13 12.20
N ILE A 114 1.79 2.12 13.05
CA ILE A 114 2.90 1.16 13.11
C ILE A 114 2.48 -0.21 12.60
N LEU A 115 3.41 -0.92 11.94
CA LEU A 115 3.24 -2.35 11.65
C LEU A 115 3.44 -3.12 12.94
N VAL A 116 2.49 -4.00 13.24
CA VAL A 116 2.61 -4.93 14.36
C VAL A 116 3.09 -6.24 13.77
N ASP A 117 4.41 -6.47 13.83
CA ASP A 117 4.98 -7.82 13.69
C ASP A 117 5.27 -8.33 15.10
N ASP A 118 4.94 -9.61 15.36
CA ASP A 118 4.95 -10.22 16.70
C ASP A 118 6.32 -10.16 17.42
N ASP A 119 7.42 -9.85 16.72
CA ASP A 119 8.79 -9.85 17.28
C ASP A 119 9.59 -8.54 17.11
N THR A 120 9.14 -7.54 16.33
CA THR A 120 9.87 -6.25 16.22
C THR A 120 8.94 -5.07 15.96
N GLU A 121 8.97 -4.04 16.83
CA GLU A 121 8.24 -2.78 16.62
C GLU A 121 8.82 -2.03 15.39
N THR A 122 8.26 -2.23 14.21
CA THR A 122 8.58 -1.39 13.05
C THR A 122 7.67 -0.16 13.04
N VAL A 123 8.20 0.97 13.49
CA VAL A 123 7.50 2.27 13.45
C VAL A 123 7.50 2.82 12.02
N ARG A 124 6.31 3.15 11.48
CA ARG A 124 6.18 3.85 10.20
C ARG A 124 5.50 5.20 10.44
N GLU A 125 6.24 6.29 10.30
CA GLU A 125 5.61 7.61 10.32
C GLU A 125 4.79 7.80 9.03
N ILE A 126 3.51 8.12 9.21
CA ILE A 126 2.60 8.55 8.15
C ILE A 126 2.19 9.98 8.47
N GLU A 127 3.03 10.93 8.07
CA GLU A 127 2.72 12.38 8.03
C GLU A 127 2.02 12.79 6.72
#